data_AF-A0A0K2H346-F1
#
_entry.id   AF-A0A0K2H346-F1
#
_cell.length_a   1.000
_cell.length_b   1.000
_cell.length_c   1.000
_cell.angle_alpha   90.00
_cell.angle_beta   90.00
_cell.angle_gamma   90.00
#
_symmetry.space_group_name_H-M   'P 1'
#
loop_
_entity.id
_entity.type
_entity.pdbx_description
1 polymer ?
#
loop_
_entity_poly.entity_id
_entity_poly.type
_entity_poly.pdbx_seq_one_letter_code
_entity_poly.pdbx_strand_id
1 'polypeptide(L)'
;MDASNSVIVKKGVDAMSEAAANIVKSLTGTATSIGVYNFGSYGTRFKEAMVSSTSIQDQRGASKVLAAIRKYNSNMKLPGSYTSVGQGATNWEGALKNIEDFNKQNPTSKYDVVYFLTDGYPTFSDTTPRGGADDASAGMVHVSDVRYAKEAADRVKQQGTRIQPVLINVHEDFTEPIAKDSTAVFKAKSTYKAAIEAYRQAYGSVPAHLFLPWEQSQENSFVRDVLNKKDADIYTVGERTLLGRGFGDPLASKHDPQPQPDNTRVELNERDWSTWAVAERGPLQMGDVIASEGDSILATTFGDLKRVLAEVALASCAGTVTLMKSVIDAEEKPVPTERLAGWEFKAHTPEGDFLVAQDDSRTTEITDTTDDSGSLTFHIKTDDPNAVPAVQITEIKRNGYSMFRQNSANKAANARCSINYLDGQPAQEIEVADVGDEENQDFQISAKPGAVVICKVVNQKEPENGFFRVDKVDMEGKPLRGARFELWQASDSGIEPQGEAPVWKTGDESKVKLAPGKYLLIETQSPQGYSLLPEAIQFEIVVENGKHTIKLSTGGSAVFVLNSGPDETVDRGFGTYMQVADVQVGTLPKTGGFGVWLWALFGLLVVGAGGVVARRRTA
;
A
#
# COMPACT_ATOMS: atom_id res chain seq x y z
N MET A 1 22.22 -2.47 0.17
CA MET A 1 22.97 -2.18 1.40
C MET A 1 24.34 -2.81 1.28
N ASP A 2 25.38 -2.00 1.24
CA ASP A 2 26.75 -2.49 1.22
C ASP A 2 27.05 -3.35 2.46
N ALA A 3 27.59 -4.54 2.24
CA ALA A 3 28.00 -5.49 3.26
C ALA A 3 29.50 -5.77 3.16
N SER A 4 30.29 -4.87 2.59
CA SER A 4 31.75 -4.92 2.56
C SER A 4 32.35 -4.80 3.97
N ASN A 5 33.62 -5.16 4.10
CA ASN A 5 34.34 -5.11 5.38
C ASN A 5 34.62 -3.67 5.84
N SER A 6 34.66 -2.69 4.94
CA SER A 6 34.84 -1.27 5.29
C SER A 6 33.72 -0.76 6.19
N VAL A 7 32.47 -1.19 5.94
CA VAL A 7 31.32 -0.86 6.80
C VAL A 7 31.53 -1.35 8.24
N ILE A 8 32.12 -2.54 8.42
CA ILE A 8 32.40 -3.11 9.75
C ILE A 8 33.48 -2.28 10.45
N VAL A 9 34.60 -2.03 9.77
CA VAL A 9 35.76 -1.33 10.33
C VAL A 9 35.43 0.12 10.70
N LYS A 10 34.64 0.80 9.87
CA LYS A 10 34.18 2.16 10.14
C LYS A 10 33.00 2.24 11.11
N LYS A 11 32.59 1.11 11.70
CA LYS A 11 31.48 1.00 12.67
C LYS A 11 30.14 1.50 12.11
N GLY A 12 29.91 1.30 10.82
CA GLY A 12 28.74 1.80 10.08
C GLY A 12 27.50 0.89 10.12
N VAL A 13 27.65 -0.36 10.55
CA VAL A 13 26.61 -1.41 10.46
C VAL A 13 25.29 -0.99 11.11
N ASP A 14 25.36 -0.39 12.30
CA ASP A 14 24.17 0.06 13.03
C ASP A 14 23.49 1.22 12.35
N ALA A 15 24.23 2.26 11.97
CA ALA A 15 23.70 3.41 11.26
C ALA A 15 22.99 3.02 9.94
N MET A 16 23.60 2.13 9.15
CA MET A 16 22.98 1.63 7.91
C MET A 16 21.67 0.87 8.18
N SER A 17 21.68 0.01 9.21
CA SER A 17 20.50 -0.80 9.57
C SER A 17 19.37 0.06 10.14
N GLU A 18 19.71 1.02 11.01
CA GLU A 18 18.75 1.94 11.62
C GLU A 18 18.14 2.88 10.59
N ALA A 19 18.94 3.46 9.71
CA ALA A 19 18.46 4.32 8.62
C ALA A 19 17.52 3.56 7.68
N ALA A 20 17.88 2.35 7.26
CA ALA A 20 17.00 1.53 6.41
C ALA A 20 15.70 1.15 7.15
N ALA A 21 15.78 0.74 8.42
CA ALA A 21 14.60 0.40 9.22
C ALA A 21 13.69 1.62 9.44
N ASN A 22 14.25 2.83 9.48
CA ASN A 22 13.52 4.07 9.62
C ASN A 22 12.56 4.31 8.46
N ILE A 23 13.03 4.10 7.23
CA ILE A 23 12.21 4.25 6.01
C ILE A 23 11.05 3.27 6.03
N VAL A 24 11.33 1.99 6.34
CA VAL A 24 10.28 0.96 6.41
C VAL A 24 9.21 1.32 7.42
N LYS A 25 9.60 1.77 8.62
CA LYS A 25 8.65 2.19 9.66
C LYS A 25 7.81 3.39 9.22
N SER A 26 8.45 4.40 8.63
CA SER A 26 7.79 5.65 8.21
C SER A 26 6.78 5.43 7.08
N LEU A 27 7.00 4.42 6.24
CA LEU A 27 6.12 4.06 5.12
C LEU A 27 5.16 2.90 5.45
N THR A 28 5.24 2.30 6.64
CA THR A 28 4.36 1.17 7.01
C THR A 28 2.91 1.65 7.00
N GLY A 29 2.05 0.87 6.36
CA GLY A 29 0.65 1.24 6.10
C GLY A 29 0.44 1.82 4.71
N THR A 30 1.45 2.37 4.04
CA THR A 30 1.27 2.83 2.65
C THR A 30 1.18 1.65 1.67
N ALA A 31 0.70 1.88 0.44
CA ALA A 31 0.74 0.89 -0.64
C ALA A 31 2.17 0.58 -1.17
N THR A 32 3.20 1.09 -0.52
CA THR A 32 4.59 0.85 -0.89
C THR A 32 4.96 -0.63 -0.75
N SER A 33 5.77 -1.12 -1.69
CA SER A 33 6.47 -2.39 -1.57
C SER A 33 7.97 -2.16 -1.46
N ILE A 34 8.63 -2.82 -0.51
CA ILE A 34 10.07 -2.64 -0.26
C ILE A 34 10.79 -3.98 -0.43
N GLY A 35 11.91 -3.95 -1.14
CA GLY A 35 12.92 -5.00 -1.18
C GLY A 35 14.19 -4.59 -0.43
N VAL A 36 14.90 -5.55 0.16
CA VAL A 36 16.20 -5.34 0.81
C VAL A 36 17.20 -6.31 0.20
N TYR A 37 18.27 -5.74 -0.34
CA TYR A 37 19.39 -6.46 -0.94
C TYR A 37 20.67 -6.05 -0.24
N ASN A 38 21.59 -6.99 -0.08
CA ASN A 38 22.93 -6.72 0.43
C ASN A 38 23.97 -7.26 -0.54
N PHE A 39 25.18 -6.70 -0.52
CA PHE A 39 26.24 -7.10 -1.45
C PHE A 39 27.63 -7.03 -0.81
N GLY A 40 28.54 -7.90 -1.25
CA GLY A 40 29.97 -7.92 -0.88
C GLY A 40 30.80 -8.23 -2.12
N SER A 41 31.80 -9.12 -2.04
CA SER A 41 32.62 -9.50 -3.22
C SER A 41 31.81 -10.29 -4.27
N TYR A 42 31.18 -11.41 -3.91
CA TYR A 42 30.49 -12.30 -4.86
C TYR A 42 28.99 -12.01 -4.99
N GLY A 43 28.62 -10.77 -5.28
CA GLY A 43 27.22 -10.35 -5.33
C GLY A 43 26.60 -10.37 -3.93
N THR A 44 25.47 -11.05 -3.73
CA THR A 44 24.80 -11.11 -2.42
C THR A 44 25.66 -11.81 -1.38
N ARG A 45 25.94 -11.13 -0.25
CA ARG A 45 26.72 -11.68 0.87
C ARG A 45 25.89 -12.56 1.81
N PHE A 46 24.72 -12.09 2.24
CA PHE A 46 23.83 -12.78 3.19
C PHE A 46 22.45 -13.01 2.57
N LYS A 47 22.23 -14.20 2.01
CA LYS A 47 20.97 -14.53 1.31
C LYS A 47 19.75 -14.47 2.23
N GLU A 48 19.91 -14.85 3.48
CA GLU A 48 18.87 -14.82 4.51
C GLU A 48 18.49 -13.41 4.97
N ALA A 49 19.36 -12.42 4.71
CA ALA A 49 19.14 -11.00 4.97
C ALA A 49 18.64 -10.26 3.72
N MET A 50 18.09 -11.00 2.76
CA MET A 50 17.37 -10.44 1.63
C MET A 50 15.88 -10.60 1.77
N VAL A 51 15.16 -9.67 1.16
CA VAL A 51 13.73 -9.83 0.87
C VAL A 51 13.46 -9.16 -0.48
N SER A 52 12.74 -9.84 -1.36
CA SER A 52 12.25 -9.23 -2.61
C SER A 52 11.09 -8.28 -2.31
N SER A 53 10.60 -7.59 -3.35
CA SER A 53 9.47 -6.66 -3.26
C SER A 53 8.34 -7.23 -2.39
N THR A 54 8.13 -6.60 -1.25
CA THR A 54 7.16 -7.03 -0.23
C THR A 54 6.32 -5.81 0.14
N SER A 55 5.01 -5.90 -0.06
CA SER A 55 4.08 -4.87 0.39
C SER A 55 4.22 -4.65 1.90
N ILE A 56 4.33 -3.39 2.30
CA ILE A 56 4.37 -2.97 3.70
C ILE A 56 3.07 -2.28 4.14
N GLN A 57 2.01 -2.49 3.36
CA GLN A 57 0.65 -2.02 3.65
C GLN A 57 0.10 -2.62 4.95
N ASP A 58 0.51 -3.84 5.28
CA ASP A 58 0.18 -4.49 6.54
C ASP A 58 1.42 -4.70 7.44
N GLN A 59 1.15 -4.92 8.73
CA GLN A 59 2.19 -5.12 9.74
C GLN A 59 3.03 -6.39 9.49
N ARG A 60 2.47 -7.39 8.80
CA ARG A 60 3.14 -8.67 8.54
C ARG A 60 4.24 -8.47 7.49
N GLY A 61 3.93 -7.77 6.41
CA GLY A 61 4.86 -7.38 5.36
C GLY A 61 5.97 -6.48 5.90
N ALA A 62 5.61 -5.41 6.63
CA ALA A 62 6.57 -4.55 7.30
C ALA A 62 7.52 -5.32 8.23
N SER A 63 6.99 -6.28 9.01
CA SER A 63 7.79 -7.12 9.90
C SER A 63 8.78 -8.03 9.15
N LYS A 64 8.42 -8.53 7.96
CA LYS A 64 9.32 -9.33 7.11
C LYS A 64 10.50 -8.49 6.61
N VAL A 65 10.22 -7.28 6.12
CA VAL A 65 11.28 -6.37 5.64
C VAL A 65 12.22 -5.97 6.78
N LEU A 66 11.66 -5.57 7.92
CA LEU A 66 12.45 -5.25 9.11
C LEU A 66 13.28 -6.45 9.62
N ALA A 67 12.80 -7.68 9.44
CA ALA A 67 13.55 -8.89 9.80
C ALA A 67 14.77 -9.10 8.90
N ALA A 68 14.67 -8.83 7.59
CA ALA A 68 15.82 -8.90 6.68
C ALA A 68 16.92 -7.89 7.08
N ILE A 69 16.53 -6.65 7.42
CA ILE A 69 17.45 -5.61 7.91
C ILE A 69 18.12 -6.02 9.22
N ARG A 70 17.37 -6.59 10.17
CA ARG A 70 17.94 -7.12 11.43
C ARG A 70 18.94 -8.25 11.18
N LYS A 71 18.67 -9.15 10.23
CA LYS A 71 19.60 -10.23 9.86
C LYS A 71 20.87 -9.68 9.21
N TYR A 72 20.77 -8.66 8.37
CA TYR A 72 21.93 -7.95 7.83
C TYR A 72 22.81 -7.43 8.99
N ASN A 73 22.20 -6.73 9.96
CA ASN A 73 22.91 -6.19 11.13
C ASN A 73 23.61 -7.29 11.94
N SER A 74 22.87 -8.35 12.30
CA SER A 74 23.41 -9.43 13.13
C SER A 74 24.54 -10.18 12.43
N ASN A 75 24.39 -10.45 11.13
CA ASN A 75 25.38 -11.18 10.37
C ASN A 75 26.67 -10.37 10.18
N MET A 76 26.57 -9.07 9.91
CA MET A 76 27.73 -8.18 9.82
C MET A 76 28.54 -8.13 11.13
N LYS A 77 27.90 -8.40 12.28
CA LYS A 77 28.53 -8.39 13.61
C LYS A 77 29.08 -9.74 14.07
N LEU A 78 28.92 -10.82 13.30
CA LEU A 78 29.47 -12.12 13.68
C LEU A 78 31.01 -12.07 13.70
N PRO A 79 31.68 -12.68 14.70
CA PRO A 79 33.14 -12.64 14.84
C PRO A 79 33.93 -13.15 13.62
N GLY A 80 33.31 -13.97 12.76
CA GLY A 80 33.93 -14.48 11.53
C GLY A 80 33.62 -13.68 10.26
N SER A 81 32.71 -12.69 10.32
CA SER A 81 32.31 -11.93 9.14
C SER A 81 33.44 -11.05 8.65
N TYR A 82 34.16 -10.36 9.53
CA TYR A 82 35.31 -9.56 9.09
C TYR A 82 36.40 -10.41 8.41
N THR A 83 36.62 -11.62 8.92
CA THR A 83 37.70 -12.52 8.47
C THR A 83 37.28 -13.46 7.34
N SER A 84 36.04 -13.40 6.85
CA SER A 84 35.56 -14.31 5.81
C SER A 84 36.20 -13.96 4.46
N VAL A 85 37.05 -14.87 3.97
CA VAL A 85 37.76 -14.71 2.69
C VAL A 85 36.79 -14.69 1.53
N GLY A 86 36.97 -13.75 0.59
CA GLY A 86 36.18 -13.68 -0.64
C GLY A 86 34.80 -13.04 -0.46
N GLN A 87 34.59 -12.25 0.59
CA GLN A 87 33.27 -11.69 0.90
C GLN A 87 33.33 -10.21 1.32
N GLY A 88 34.53 -9.66 1.48
CA GLY A 88 34.76 -8.37 2.12
C GLY A 88 34.88 -7.18 1.18
N ALA A 89 34.97 -7.39 -0.13
CA ALA A 89 35.12 -6.33 -1.14
C ALA A 89 33.77 -5.72 -1.54
N THR A 90 33.82 -4.70 -2.40
CA THR A 90 32.65 -3.88 -2.78
C THR A 90 32.29 -4.10 -4.26
N ASN A 91 31.34 -5.01 -4.56
CA ASN A 91 30.91 -5.32 -5.92
C ASN A 91 29.59 -4.64 -6.30
N TRP A 92 29.68 -3.45 -6.91
CA TRP A 92 28.50 -2.71 -7.37
C TRP A 92 27.80 -3.37 -8.55
N GLU A 93 28.54 -4.02 -9.47
CA GLU A 93 27.99 -4.76 -10.60
C GLU A 93 27.05 -5.88 -10.12
N GLY A 94 27.54 -6.75 -9.23
CA GLY A 94 26.79 -7.87 -8.70
C GLY A 94 25.57 -7.44 -7.90
N ALA A 95 25.66 -6.31 -7.19
CA ALA A 95 24.52 -5.71 -6.50
C ALA A 95 23.39 -5.32 -7.48
N LEU A 96 23.75 -4.62 -8.55
CA LEU A 96 22.80 -4.11 -9.55
C LEU A 96 22.21 -5.23 -10.41
N LYS A 97 22.96 -6.30 -10.70
CA LYS A 97 22.43 -7.49 -11.39
C LYS A 97 21.27 -8.15 -10.64
N ASN A 98 21.29 -8.17 -9.31
CA ASN A 98 20.15 -8.72 -8.54
C ASN A 98 18.87 -7.93 -8.75
N ILE A 99 18.98 -6.61 -8.94
CA ILE A 99 17.83 -5.74 -9.27
C ILE A 99 17.41 -5.98 -10.72
N GLU A 100 18.37 -6.01 -11.64
CA GLU A 100 18.15 -6.29 -13.06
C GLU A 100 17.35 -7.59 -13.26
N ASP A 101 17.76 -8.65 -12.57
CA ASP A 101 17.13 -9.98 -12.65
C ASP A 101 15.73 -9.99 -12.04
N PHE A 102 15.53 -9.33 -10.90
CA PHE A 102 14.20 -9.17 -10.31
C PHE A 102 13.24 -8.45 -11.27
N ASN A 103 13.67 -7.32 -11.83
CA ASN A 103 12.87 -6.53 -12.76
C ASN A 103 12.53 -7.29 -14.05
N LYS A 104 13.47 -8.10 -14.58
CA LYS A 104 13.20 -8.98 -15.74
C LYS A 104 12.14 -10.03 -15.44
N GLN A 105 12.18 -10.61 -14.23
CA GLN A 105 11.22 -11.62 -13.81
C GLN A 105 9.85 -11.05 -13.45
N ASN A 106 9.77 -9.75 -13.15
CA ASN A 106 8.56 -9.08 -12.67
C ASN A 106 8.25 -7.81 -13.49
N PRO A 107 7.92 -7.92 -14.79
CA PRO A 107 7.82 -6.77 -15.69
C PRO A 107 6.71 -5.77 -15.32
N THR A 108 5.69 -6.19 -14.57
CA THR A 108 4.57 -5.36 -14.08
C THR A 108 4.76 -4.86 -12.64
N SER A 109 5.85 -5.24 -11.97
CA SER A 109 6.10 -4.94 -10.56
C SER A 109 7.60 -4.74 -10.33
N LYS A 110 8.21 -3.95 -11.22
CA LYS A 110 9.63 -3.56 -11.16
C LYS A 110 9.82 -2.58 -9.99
N TYR A 111 11.07 -2.40 -9.57
CA TYR A 111 11.40 -1.31 -8.65
C TYR A 111 11.40 0.03 -9.39
N ASP A 112 10.72 1.03 -8.84
CA ASP A 112 10.78 2.40 -9.38
C ASP A 112 12.09 3.08 -9.01
N VAL A 113 12.57 2.85 -7.78
CA VAL A 113 13.79 3.47 -7.24
C VAL A 113 14.64 2.47 -6.45
N VAL A 114 15.96 2.60 -6.56
CA VAL A 114 16.96 1.85 -5.78
C VAL A 114 17.82 2.83 -4.99
N TYR A 115 17.69 2.82 -3.66
CA TYR A 115 18.60 3.52 -2.76
C TYR A 115 19.88 2.68 -2.56
N PHE A 116 20.96 3.08 -3.23
CA PHE A 116 22.22 2.34 -3.24
C PHE A 116 23.15 2.86 -2.13
N LEU A 117 23.04 2.27 -0.94
CA LEU A 117 23.81 2.66 0.25
C LEU A 117 25.19 1.99 0.25
N THR A 118 26.28 2.77 0.24
CA THR A 118 27.67 2.28 0.26
C THR A 118 28.64 3.25 0.92
N ASP A 119 29.66 2.72 1.59
CA ASP A 119 30.72 3.51 2.27
C ASP A 119 32.06 3.50 1.50
N GLY A 120 32.06 2.89 0.31
CA GLY A 120 33.25 2.64 -0.49
C GLY A 120 32.95 2.65 -1.99
N TYR A 121 34.01 2.59 -2.80
CA TYR A 121 33.92 2.55 -4.26
C TYR A 121 33.93 1.10 -4.76
N PRO A 122 33.61 0.82 -6.04
CA PRO A 122 33.63 -0.55 -6.52
C PRO A 122 35.08 -1.06 -6.65
N THR A 123 35.44 -2.07 -5.86
CA THR A 123 36.80 -2.66 -5.84
C THR A 123 36.79 -4.12 -6.29
N PHE A 124 35.66 -4.57 -6.83
CA PHE A 124 35.44 -5.93 -7.29
C PHE A 124 34.35 -5.97 -8.35
N SER A 125 34.47 -6.90 -9.29
CA SER A 125 33.48 -7.22 -10.33
C SER A 125 33.40 -8.73 -10.55
N ASP A 126 32.30 -9.22 -11.13
CA ASP A 126 32.07 -10.65 -11.35
C ASP A 126 33.09 -11.28 -12.32
N THR A 127 33.74 -10.46 -13.13
CA THR A 127 34.78 -10.87 -14.08
C THR A 127 36.18 -10.89 -13.46
N THR A 128 36.33 -10.46 -12.20
CA THR A 128 37.59 -10.56 -11.45
C THR A 128 37.96 -12.05 -11.32
N PRO A 129 39.12 -12.51 -11.81
CA PRO A 129 39.50 -13.92 -11.80
C PRO A 129 39.53 -14.50 -10.38
N ARG A 130 38.82 -15.61 -10.22
CA ARG A 130 38.72 -16.38 -8.97
C ARG A 130 40.03 -17.15 -8.74
N GLY A 131 41.03 -16.49 -8.15
CA GLY A 131 42.35 -17.10 -7.94
C GLY A 131 43.34 -16.27 -7.12
N GLY A 132 43.17 -14.95 -7.05
CA GLY A 132 43.58 -14.18 -5.88
C GLY A 132 42.38 -14.15 -4.94
N ALA A 133 42.58 -14.23 -3.63
CA ALA A 133 41.52 -13.85 -2.68
C ALA A 133 41.05 -12.40 -2.97
N ASP A 134 40.14 -11.84 -2.16
CA ASP A 134 39.87 -10.39 -2.10
C ASP A 134 41.17 -9.51 -2.04
N ASP A 135 42.34 -10.13 -1.89
CA ASP A 135 43.70 -9.63 -1.93
C ASP A 135 44.20 -9.12 -3.29
N ALA A 136 43.58 -9.45 -4.44
CA ALA A 136 44.13 -9.05 -5.75
C ALA A 136 43.92 -7.55 -6.09
N SER A 137 42.79 -6.96 -5.66
CA SER A 137 42.58 -5.52 -5.74
C SER A 137 42.97 -4.79 -4.46
N ALA A 138 42.97 -5.48 -3.31
CA ALA A 138 43.31 -4.94 -1.98
C ALA A 138 42.64 -3.58 -1.68
N GLY A 139 41.40 -3.40 -2.15
CA GLY A 139 40.65 -2.15 -1.96
C GLY A 139 40.92 -1.07 -3.01
N MET A 140 41.76 -1.33 -4.01
CA MET A 140 41.94 -0.45 -5.16
C MET A 140 40.77 -0.57 -6.13
N VAL A 141 40.37 0.57 -6.70
CA VAL A 141 39.31 0.67 -7.70
C VAL A 141 39.93 0.55 -9.09
N HIS A 142 39.51 -0.43 -9.88
CA HIS A 142 39.97 -0.61 -11.26
C HIS A 142 38.97 -0.07 -12.29
N VAL A 143 39.47 0.25 -13.49
CA VAL A 143 38.62 0.68 -14.63
C VAL A 143 37.53 -0.33 -14.92
N SER A 144 37.86 -1.63 -14.89
CA SER A 144 36.91 -2.71 -15.10
C SER A 144 35.77 -2.71 -14.07
N ASP A 145 36.07 -2.54 -12.78
CA ASP A 145 35.05 -2.52 -11.71
C ASP A 145 34.04 -1.39 -11.93
N VAL A 146 34.53 -0.20 -12.27
CA VAL A 146 33.70 0.98 -12.54
C VAL A 146 32.88 0.79 -13.81
N ARG A 147 33.49 0.27 -14.88
CA ARG A 147 32.81 0.01 -16.16
C ARG A 147 31.69 -1.02 -16.02
N TYR A 148 31.93 -2.16 -15.37
CA TYR A 148 30.91 -3.19 -15.23
C TYR A 148 29.78 -2.77 -14.29
N ALA A 149 30.08 -1.99 -13.24
CA ALA A 149 29.06 -1.35 -12.42
C ALA A 149 28.18 -0.41 -13.26
N LYS A 150 28.79 0.42 -14.11
CA LYS A 150 28.07 1.30 -15.04
C LYS A 150 27.19 0.52 -16.01
N GLU A 151 27.72 -0.52 -16.66
CA GLU A 151 26.95 -1.33 -17.61
C GLU A 151 25.74 -2.01 -16.94
N ALA A 152 25.90 -2.50 -15.71
CA ALA A 152 24.80 -3.05 -14.92
C ALA A 152 23.76 -1.97 -14.56
N ALA A 153 24.21 -0.79 -14.13
CA ALA A 153 23.35 0.34 -13.84
C ALA A 153 22.55 0.79 -15.05
N ASP A 154 23.18 0.88 -16.22
CA ASP A 154 22.52 1.29 -17.46
C ASP A 154 21.42 0.30 -17.86
N ARG A 155 21.62 -1.01 -17.65
CA ARG A 155 20.57 -2.02 -17.86
C ARG A 155 19.40 -1.88 -16.89
N VAL A 156 19.66 -1.61 -15.62
CA VAL A 156 18.61 -1.34 -14.61
C VAL A 156 17.82 -0.06 -14.97
N LYS A 157 18.51 1.02 -15.36
CA LYS A 157 17.87 2.28 -15.80
C LYS A 157 17.03 2.09 -17.06
N GLN A 158 17.48 1.31 -18.03
CA GLN A 158 16.70 0.96 -19.22
C GLN A 158 15.39 0.20 -18.90
N GLN A 159 15.29 -0.45 -17.73
CA GLN A 159 14.06 -1.11 -17.30
C GLN A 159 13.03 -0.16 -16.70
N GLY A 160 13.39 1.13 -16.49
CA GLY A 160 12.57 2.17 -15.88
C GLY A 160 12.92 2.48 -14.41
N THR A 161 13.97 1.85 -13.86
CA THR A 161 14.35 2.02 -12.45
C THR A 161 15.35 3.15 -12.26
N ARG A 162 15.05 4.13 -11.40
CA ARG A 162 16.01 5.15 -10.96
C ARG A 162 16.97 4.57 -9.94
N ILE A 163 18.27 4.86 -10.07
CA ILE A 163 19.28 4.48 -9.07
C ILE A 163 19.70 5.74 -8.34
N GLN A 164 19.62 5.70 -7.02
CA GLN A 164 19.89 6.80 -6.10
C GLN A 164 21.04 6.41 -5.17
N PRO A 165 22.30 6.67 -5.55
CA PRO A 165 23.45 6.38 -4.69
C PRO A 165 23.46 7.29 -3.47
N VAL A 166 23.75 6.68 -2.33
CA VAL A 166 23.99 7.38 -1.06
C VAL A 166 25.37 6.93 -0.58
N LEU A 167 26.34 7.81 -0.80
CA LEU A 167 27.74 7.61 -0.43
C LEU A 167 27.90 8.03 1.03
N ILE A 168 28.48 7.16 1.86
CA ILE A 168 28.45 7.31 3.31
C ILE A 168 29.87 7.41 3.85
N ASN A 169 30.11 8.39 4.72
CA ASN A 169 31.37 8.51 5.45
C ASN A 169 32.60 8.63 4.51
N VAL A 170 32.44 9.40 3.43
CA VAL A 170 33.49 9.86 2.52
C VAL A 170 33.42 11.38 2.47
N HIS A 171 34.55 12.06 2.59
CA HIS A 171 34.58 13.53 2.59
C HIS A 171 34.35 14.07 1.17
N GLU A 172 33.70 15.22 1.01
CA GLU A 172 33.27 15.72 -0.31
C GLU A 172 34.45 16.07 -1.24
N ASP A 173 35.55 16.55 -0.67
CA ASP A 173 36.80 16.88 -1.36
C ASP A 173 37.73 15.67 -1.54
N PHE A 174 37.34 14.50 -1.03
CA PHE A 174 38.12 13.28 -1.18
C PHE A 174 38.12 12.82 -2.64
N THR A 175 39.27 12.34 -3.12
CA THR A 175 39.41 11.79 -4.48
C THR A 175 40.18 10.47 -4.46
N GLU A 176 39.67 9.47 -5.15
CA GLU A 176 40.33 8.17 -5.31
C GLU A 176 40.87 8.01 -6.74
N PRO A 177 42.14 7.57 -6.92
CA PRO A 177 42.66 7.21 -8.23
C PRO A 177 42.03 5.90 -8.74
N ILE A 178 41.62 5.91 -10.00
CA ILE A 178 41.05 4.76 -10.71
C ILE A 178 42.17 4.05 -11.45
N ALA A 179 42.60 2.92 -10.91
CA ALA A 179 43.73 2.17 -11.41
C ALA A 179 43.44 1.55 -12.79
N LYS A 180 44.44 1.57 -13.65
CA LYS A 180 44.43 0.78 -14.90
C LYS A 180 44.27 -0.69 -14.51
N ASP A 181 43.53 -1.46 -15.30
CA ASP A 181 43.40 -2.92 -15.08
C ASP A 181 44.76 -3.64 -15.11
N SER A 182 45.79 -3.02 -15.72
CA SER A 182 47.17 -3.51 -15.72
C SER A 182 47.96 -3.24 -14.42
N THR A 183 47.34 -2.62 -13.41
CA THR A 183 47.96 -2.29 -12.11
C THR A 183 47.52 -3.32 -11.09
N ALA A 184 48.45 -4.10 -10.56
CA ALA A 184 48.17 -5.16 -9.60
C ALA A 184 48.60 -4.77 -8.19
N VAL A 185 47.83 -5.16 -7.17
CA VAL A 185 48.17 -4.90 -5.75
C VAL A 185 48.68 -6.16 -5.07
N PHE A 186 49.72 -6.03 -4.22
CA PHE A 186 50.22 -7.16 -3.44
C PHE A 186 50.50 -6.79 -1.99
N LYS A 187 49.99 -7.63 -1.08
CA LYS A 187 49.98 -7.38 0.38
C LYS A 187 51.31 -7.61 1.09
N ALA A 188 52.30 -8.27 0.46
CA ALA A 188 53.61 -8.50 1.07
C ALA A 188 54.76 -8.55 0.07
N LYS A 189 55.90 -7.94 0.43
CA LYS A 189 57.16 -8.02 -0.34
C LYS A 189 57.68 -9.45 -0.49
N SER A 190 57.31 -10.38 0.39
CA SER A 190 57.75 -11.78 0.33
C SER A 190 56.95 -12.62 -0.69
N THR A 191 55.80 -12.15 -1.15
CA THR A 191 54.87 -12.93 -2.01
C THR A 191 54.75 -12.41 -3.44
N TYR A 192 55.38 -11.27 -3.78
CA TYR A 192 55.22 -10.62 -5.10
C TYR A 192 55.51 -11.54 -6.29
N LYS A 193 56.51 -12.43 -6.21
CA LYS A 193 56.82 -13.38 -7.30
C LYS A 193 55.71 -14.39 -7.53
N ALA A 194 55.18 -14.98 -6.45
CA ALA A 194 54.07 -15.91 -6.53
C ALA A 194 52.80 -15.22 -7.03
N ALA A 195 52.64 -13.96 -6.68
CA ALA A 195 51.46 -13.19 -7.03
C ALA A 195 51.50 -12.62 -8.46
N ILE A 196 52.69 -12.27 -9.00
CA ILE A 196 52.88 -12.01 -10.44
C ILE A 196 52.54 -13.27 -11.25
N GLU A 197 52.95 -14.45 -10.77
CA GLU A 197 52.63 -15.71 -11.43
C GLU A 197 51.14 -16.03 -11.34
N ALA A 198 50.49 -15.78 -10.21
CA ALA A 198 49.04 -15.89 -10.08
C ALA A 198 48.29 -14.92 -11.01
N TYR A 199 48.76 -13.68 -11.12
CA TYR A 199 48.24 -12.69 -12.08
C TYR A 199 48.42 -13.17 -13.52
N ARG A 200 49.59 -13.71 -13.86
CA ARG A 200 49.87 -14.30 -15.17
C ARG A 200 48.95 -15.47 -15.50
N GLN A 201 48.68 -16.35 -14.54
CA GLN A 201 47.77 -17.47 -14.72
C GLN A 201 46.31 -16.99 -14.89
N ALA A 202 45.92 -15.95 -14.16
CA ALA A 202 44.58 -15.38 -14.21
C ALA A 202 44.29 -14.59 -15.50
N TYR A 203 45.26 -13.81 -15.97
CA TYR A 203 45.08 -12.82 -17.04
C TYR A 203 45.91 -13.08 -18.30
N GLY A 204 46.71 -14.16 -18.33
CA GLY A 204 47.58 -14.50 -19.47
C GLY A 204 48.68 -13.48 -19.76
N SER A 205 48.94 -12.55 -18.83
CA SER A 205 49.84 -11.40 -19.01
C SER A 205 50.50 -11.01 -17.68
N VAL A 206 51.58 -10.22 -17.73
CA VAL A 206 52.19 -9.62 -16.52
C VAL A 206 51.61 -8.23 -16.29
N PRO A 207 51.45 -7.78 -15.03
CA PRO A 207 50.99 -6.43 -14.74
C PRO A 207 52.03 -5.40 -15.19
N ALA A 208 51.57 -4.22 -15.61
CA ALA A 208 52.43 -3.10 -15.97
C ALA A 208 52.96 -2.38 -14.72
N HIS A 209 52.14 -2.31 -13.67
CA HIS A 209 52.46 -1.67 -12.40
C HIS A 209 52.17 -2.61 -11.23
N LEU A 210 53.00 -2.55 -10.20
CA LEU A 210 52.81 -3.22 -8.91
C LEU A 210 52.61 -2.15 -7.85
N PHE A 211 51.48 -2.18 -7.16
CA PHE A 211 51.21 -1.41 -5.96
C PHE A 211 51.48 -2.28 -4.74
N LEU A 212 52.43 -1.90 -3.88
CA LEU A 212 52.86 -2.66 -2.70
C LEU A 212 52.63 -1.83 -1.43
N PRO A 213 51.44 -1.89 -0.81
CA PRO A 213 51.22 -1.22 0.46
C PRO A 213 51.91 -1.99 1.59
N TRP A 214 52.48 -1.26 2.55
CA TRP A 214 53.14 -1.84 3.71
C TRP A 214 52.12 -2.50 4.64
N GLU A 215 52.47 -3.65 5.25
CA GLU A 215 51.53 -4.52 6.00
C GLU A 215 50.69 -3.79 7.07
N GLN A 216 51.17 -2.68 7.63
CA GLN A 216 50.46 -1.90 8.66
C GLN A 216 49.44 -0.88 8.11
N SER A 217 49.38 -0.66 6.80
CA SER A 217 48.59 0.41 6.16
C SER A 217 47.24 -0.03 5.58
N GLN A 218 46.95 -1.34 5.60
CA GLN A 218 46.05 -2.00 4.65
C GLN A 218 44.64 -2.36 5.14
N GLU A 219 44.26 -2.11 6.39
CA GLU A 219 42.92 -2.54 6.82
C GLU A 219 41.83 -1.57 6.31
N ASN A 220 41.31 -1.86 5.11
CA ASN A 220 40.09 -1.28 4.53
C ASN A 220 40.13 0.25 4.34
N SER A 221 41.30 0.78 3.99
CA SER A 221 41.56 2.18 3.62
C SER A 221 41.47 2.38 2.10
N PHE A 222 41.14 3.59 1.66
CA PHE A 222 41.25 3.96 0.25
C PHE A 222 42.73 4.05 -0.16
N VAL A 223 43.03 3.82 -1.45
CA VAL A 223 44.41 3.92 -1.97
C VAL A 223 44.97 5.32 -1.74
N ARG A 224 44.15 6.36 -1.92
CA ARG A 224 44.56 7.74 -1.59
C ARG A 224 45.12 7.88 -0.18
N ASP A 225 44.48 7.26 0.81
CA ASP A 225 44.91 7.38 2.21
C ASP A 225 46.27 6.75 2.43
N VAL A 226 46.52 5.61 1.77
CA VAL A 226 47.82 4.92 1.79
C VAL A 226 48.91 5.79 1.15
N LEU A 227 48.62 6.38 -0.03
CA LEU A 227 49.54 7.28 -0.72
C LEU A 227 49.84 8.54 0.11
N ASN A 228 48.82 9.13 0.74
CA ASN A 228 48.98 10.31 1.58
C ASN A 228 49.85 10.05 2.81
N LYS A 229 49.76 8.85 3.39
CA LYS A 229 50.60 8.41 4.51
C LYS A 229 52.01 8.00 4.12
N LYS A 230 52.27 7.80 2.81
CA LYS A 230 53.53 7.27 2.29
C LYS A 230 53.82 5.84 2.75
N ASP A 231 52.77 5.03 2.84
CA ASP A 231 52.86 3.65 3.32
C ASP A 231 52.79 2.64 2.17
N ALA A 232 53.24 3.01 0.97
CA ALA A 232 53.24 2.10 -0.19
C ALA A 232 54.39 2.39 -1.15
N ASP A 233 54.91 1.32 -1.75
CA ASP A 233 55.83 1.40 -2.87
C ASP A 233 55.10 1.11 -4.19
N ILE A 234 55.44 1.83 -5.27
CA ILE A 234 54.90 1.58 -6.62
C ILE A 234 56.03 1.31 -7.60
N TYR A 235 55.94 0.20 -8.33
CA TYR A 235 56.97 -0.21 -9.29
C TYR A 235 56.39 -0.48 -10.67
N THR A 236 57.10 -0.03 -11.70
CA THR A 236 56.89 -0.51 -13.09
C THR A 236 57.62 -1.83 -13.31
N VAL A 237 56.98 -2.80 -13.99
CA VAL A 237 57.57 -4.11 -14.29
C VAL A 237 58.14 -4.14 -15.71
N GLY A 238 59.47 -4.20 -15.82
CA GLY A 238 60.21 -4.09 -17.07
C GLY A 238 60.54 -5.40 -17.79
N GLU A 239 59.57 -6.28 -18.03
CA GLU A 239 59.74 -7.46 -18.90
C GLU A 239 58.78 -7.37 -20.10
N ARG A 240 59.30 -7.07 -21.31
CA ARG A 240 58.59 -6.98 -22.62
C ARG A 240 57.06 -6.95 -22.46
N THR A 241 56.59 -5.85 -21.88
CA THR A 241 55.23 -5.69 -21.37
C THR A 241 54.28 -5.56 -22.55
N LEU A 242 53.40 -6.54 -22.74
CA LEU A 242 52.35 -6.46 -23.74
C LEU A 242 51.37 -5.34 -23.35
N LEU A 243 51.11 -4.47 -24.31
CA LEU A 243 49.98 -3.55 -24.36
C LEU A 243 48.73 -4.25 -23.84
N GLY A 244 48.31 -3.94 -22.62
CA GLY A 244 46.92 -4.14 -22.24
C GLY A 244 46.10 -3.38 -23.27
N ARG A 245 45.31 -4.07 -24.08
CA ARG A 245 44.20 -3.43 -24.78
C ARG A 245 43.37 -2.83 -23.66
N GLY A 246 43.52 -1.52 -23.40
CA GLY A 246 42.61 -0.79 -22.54
C GLY A 246 41.23 -1.15 -23.06
N PHE A 247 40.44 -1.83 -22.23
CA PHE A 247 39.04 -1.98 -22.53
C PHE A 247 38.51 -0.55 -22.66
N GLY A 248 38.04 -0.19 -23.87
CA GLY A 248 37.74 1.18 -24.26
C GLY A 248 37.10 1.96 -23.11
N ASP A 249 37.74 3.07 -22.77
CA ASP A 249 37.50 3.82 -21.54
C ASP A 249 36.17 4.59 -21.62
N PRO A 250 35.16 4.29 -20.78
CA PRO A 250 33.93 5.07 -20.71
C PRO A 250 34.10 6.42 -19.99
N LEU A 251 35.26 6.69 -19.37
CA LEU A 251 35.58 7.85 -18.54
C LEU A 251 36.69 8.76 -19.11
N ALA A 252 37.28 8.41 -20.26
CA ALA A 252 38.31 9.23 -20.91
C ALA A 252 37.71 10.52 -21.51
N SER A 253 38.42 11.65 -21.33
CA SER A 253 38.14 12.85 -22.12
C SER A 253 38.38 12.54 -23.61
N LYS A 254 37.63 13.17 -24.53
CA LYS A 254 37.70 12.90 -25.98
C LYS A 254 39.10 13.10 -26.60
N HIS A 255 40.07 13.73 -25.91
CA HIS A 255 41.26 14.31 -26.55
C HIS A 255 42.63 14.04 -25.93
N ASP A 256 42.79 13.15 -24.95
CA ASP A 256 44.15 12.79 -24.49
C ASP A 256 44.60 11.39 -24.91
N PRO A 257 45.70 11.24 -25.66
CA PRO A 257 46.30 9.93 -25.92
C PRO A 257 46.82 9.34 -24.61
N GLN A 258 46.51 8.06 -24.35
CA GLN A 258 46.99 7.39 -23.15
C GLN A 258 48.53 7.38 -23.09
N PRO A 259 49.15 7.74 -21.94
CA PRO A 259 50.60 7.74 -21.81
C PRO A 259 51.15 6.33 -22.03
N GLN A 260 52.14 6.21 -22.91
CA GLN A 260 52.83 4.94 -23.14
C GLN A 260 53.74 4.62 -21.95
N PRO A 261 53.84 3.35 -21.54
CA PRO A 261 54.68 2.95 -20.41
C PRO A 261 56.17 3.22 -20.68
N ASP A 262 56.82 3.86 -19.72
CA ASP A 262 58.27 4.07 -19.67
C ASP A 262 58.96 2.79 -19.15
N ASN A 263 59.98 2.31 -19.88
CA ASN A 263 60.73 1.08 -19.59
C ASN A 263 61.85 1.26 -18.54
N THR A 264 61.81 2.30 -17.73
CA THR A 264 62.78 2.53 -16.66
C THR A 264 62.22 2.09 -15.30
N ARG A 265 63.04 1.37 -14.51
CA ARG A 265 62.72 1.08 -13.11
C ARG A 265 62.93 2.35 -12.31
N VAL A 266 61.89 3.18 -12.25
CA VAL A 266 61.85 4.39 -11.44
C VAL A 266 61.06 4.05 -10.17
N GLU A 267 61.61 4.38 -9.01
CA GLU A 267 60.79 4.54 -7.81
C GLU A 267 59.89 5.73 -8.10
N LEU A 268 58.67 5.45 -8.55
CA LEU A 268 57.71 6.51 -8.85
C LEU A 268 57.55 7.32 -7.56
N ASN A 269 57.72 8.63 -7.64
CA ASN A 269 57.30 9.49 -6.54
C ASN A 269 55.84 9.11 -6.25
N GLU A 270 55.56 8.71 -5.01
CA GLU A 270 54.28 8.19 -4.50
C GLU A 270 53.06 9.05 -4.88
N ARG A 271 53.28 10.26 -5.39
CA ARG A 271 52.26 11.22 -5.85
C ARG A 271 51.97 11.23 -7.36
N ASP A 272 52.71 10.51 -8.20
CA ASP A 272 52.46 10.49 -9.66
C ASP A 272 51.53 9.33 -10.08
N TRP A 273 50.29 9.40 -9.59
CA TRP A 273 49.25 8.40 -9.87
C TRP A 273 48.93 8.26 -11.36
N SER A 274 49.18 9.30 -12.17
CA SER A 274 48.83 9.37 -13.60
C SER A 274 49.51 8.27 -14.46
N THR A 275 50.59 7.71 -13.95
CA THR A 275 51.34 6.62 -14.59
C THR A 275 50.59 5.28 -14.51
N TRP A 276 49.91 4.99 -13.41
CA TRP A 276 49.29 3.69 -13.14
C TRP A 276 47.77 3.72 -12.95
N ALA A 277 47.18 4.92 -12.90
CA ALA A 277 45.74 5.17 -12.89
C ALA A 277 45.33 6.04 -14.09
N VAL A 278 44.04 6.04 -14.43
CA VAL A 278 43.50 6.75 -15.61
C VAL A 278 42.77 8.04 -15.25
N ALA A 279 42.27 8.14 -14.02
CA ALA A 279 41.53 9.30 -13.53
C ALA A 279 41.56 9.33 -11.99
N GLU A 280 41.18 10.47 -11.43
CA GLU A 280 40.72 10.58 -10.05
C GLU A 280 39.22 10.89 -10.06
N ARG A 281 38.51 10.39 -9.04
CA ARG A 281 37.07 10.64 -8.87
C ARG A 281 36.75 10.93 -7.41
N GLY A 282 35.95 11.97 -7.19
CA GLY A 282 35.32 12.22 -5.90
C GLY A 282 34.06 11.39 -5.67
N PRO A 283 33.46 11.45 -4.45
CA PRO A 283 32.35 10.58 -4.08
C PRO A 283 31.12 10.75 -4.95
N LEU A 284 30.72 11.99 -5.25
CA LEU A 284 29.56 12.26 -6.10
C LEU A 284 29.81 11.82 -7.55
N GLN A 285 31.00 12.12 -8.08
CA GLN A 285 31.39 11.67 -9.43
C GLN A 285 31.42 10.15 -9.56
N MET A 286 31.81 9.45 -8.50
CA MET A 286 31.80 7.99 -8.47
C MET A 286 30.37 7.43 -8.39
N GLY A 287 29.51 8.02 -7.56
CA GLY A 287 28.10 7.65 -7.52
C GLY A 287 27.40 7.85 -8.87
N ASP A 288 27.68 8.96 -9.55
CA ASP A 288 27.06 9.32 -10.83
C ASP A 288 27.42 8.36 -11.97
N VAL A 289 28.43 7.50 -11.78
CA VAL A 289 28.69 6.37 -12.69
C VAL A 289 27.48 5.44 -12.81
N ILE A 290 26.79 5.20 -11.69
CA ILE A 290 25.63 4.30 -11.62
C ILE A 290 24.29 5.05 -11.58
N ALA A 291 24.31 6.37 -11.38
CA ALA A 291 23.11 7.22 -11.36
C ALA A 291 22.92 8.00 -12.67
N SER A 292 21.98 8.94 -12.66
CA SER A 292 22.01 10.08 -13.58
C SER A 292 22.91 11.16 -12.99
N GLU A 293 23.45 12.05 -13.81
CA GLU A 293 24.31 13.15 -13.33
C GLU A 293 23.57 14.03 -12.30
N GLY A 294 24.19 14.27 -11.15
CA GLY A 294 23.62 15.07 -10.07
C GLY A 294 22.59 14.35 -9.19
N ASP A 295 22.31 13.08 -9.45
CA ASP A 295 21.43 12.29 -8.57
C ASP A 295 22.18 11.86 -7.30
N SER A 296 23.50 11.63 -7.31
CA SER A 296 24.19 11.07 -6.15
C SER A 296 24.18 11.97 -4.92
N ILE A 297 24.13 11.35 -3.74
CA ILE A 297 24.01 12.07 -2.46
C ILE A 297 25.09 11.63 -1.49
N LEU A 298 25.57 12.60 -0.70
CA LEU A 298 26.59 12.38 0.32
C LEU A 298 25.98 12.44 1.73
N ALA A 299 26.16 11.36 2.49
CA ALA A 299 26.06 11.37 3.94
C ALA A 299 27.47 11.48 4.53
N THR A 300 27.85 12.68 4.95
CA THR A 300 29.21 13.01 5.42
C THR A 300 29.72 12.10 6.52
N THR A 301 28.82 11.64 7.39
CA THR A 301 29.11 10.64 8.42
C THR A 301 28.03 9.56 8.44
N PHE A 302 28.32 8.43 9.08
CA PHE A 302 27.29 7.44 9.39
C PHE A 302 26.14 8.02 10.26
N GLY A 303 26.42 9.02 11.11
CA GLY A 303 25.39 9.68 11.92
C GLY A 303 24.37 10.47 11.09
N ASP A 304 24.79 11.00 9.94
CA ASP A 304 23.94 11.78 9.04
C ASP A 304 23.01 10.90 8.20
N LEU A 305 23.36 9.63 8.03
CA LEU A 305 22.70 8.72 7.08
C LEU A 305 21.20 8.60 7.32
N LYS A 306 20.76 8.52 8.59
CA LYS A 306 19.33 8.42 8.91
C LYS A 306 18.56 9.63 8.36
N ARG A 307 19.08 10.84 8.58
CA ARG A 307 18.47 12.09 8.13
C ARG A 307 18.51 12.19 6.61
N VAL A 308 19.69 12.01 6.00
CA VAL A 308 19.88 12.10 4.54
C VAL A 308 19.00 11.09 3.81
N LEU A 309 18.99 9.83 4.26
CA LEU A 309 18.15 8.81 3.62
C LEU A 309 16.67 9.11 3.80
N ALA A 310 16.25 9.62 4.96
CA ALA A 310 14.86 10.04 5.17
C ALA A 310 14.47 11.21 4.25
N GLU A 311 15.30 12.24 4.15
CA GLU A 311 15.07 13.39 3.27
C GLU A 311 14.86 12.95 1.82
N VAL A 312 15.63 11.98 1.33
CA VAL A 312 15.62 11.57 -0.08
C VAL A 312 14.56 10.50 -0.34
N ALA A 313 14.50 9.48 0.53
CA ALA A 313 13.59 8.36 0.34
C ALA A 313 12.13 8.70 0.63
N LEU A 314 11.92 9.77 1.40
CA LEU A 314 10.60 10.28 1.73
C LEU A 314 10.33 11.65 1.09
N ALA A 315 11.24 12.19 0.27
CA ALA A 315 11.02 13.48 -0.42
C ALA A 315 9.70 13.51 -1.20
N SER A 316 9.39 12.40 -1.88
CA SER A 316 8.17 12.23 -2.66
C SER A 316 6.92 11.95 -1.81
N CYS A 317 7.09 11.64 -0.52
CA CYS A 317 6.01 11.31 0.40
C CYS A 317 5.83 12.37 1.50
N ALA A 318 6.78 13.28 1.67
CA ALA A 318 6.69 14.35 2.65
C ALA A 318 5.57 15.32 2.24
N GLY A 319 4.67 15.61 3.18
CA GLY A 319 3.52 16.47 2.91
C GLY A 319 2.45 15.77 2.09
N THR A 320 2.30 14.45 2.19
CA THR A 320 1.22 13.72 1.52
C THR A 320 0.16 13.23 2.48
N VAL A 321 -1.04 13.07 1.94
CA VAL A 321 -2.16 12.35 2.55
C VAL A 321 -2.46 11.15 1.67
N THR A 322 -2.11 9.96 2.15
CA THR A 322 -2.42 8.69 1.50
C THR A 322 -3.69 8.10 2.11
N LEU A 323 -4.71 7.92 1.27
CA LEU A 323 -5.93 7.19 1.59
C LEU A 323 -5.74 5.71 1.30
N MET A 324 -6.22 4.88 2.21
CA MET A 324 -6.28 3.43 2.06
C MET A 324 -7.72 2.95 2.15
N LYS A 325 -8.21 2.41 1.04
CA LYS A 325 -9.55 1.87 0.95
C LYS A 325 -9.59 0.41 1.38
N SER A 326 -10.64 0.06 2.11
CA SER A 326 -11.02 -1.35 2.34
C SER A 326 -12.52 -1.50 2.45
N VAL A 327 -13.01 -2.72 2.20
CA VAL A 327 -14.43 -3.04 2.27
C VAL A 327 -14.67 -4.17 3.28
N ILE A 328 -15.74 -4.04 4.05
CA ILE A 328 -16.23 -5.04 4.98
C ILE A 328 -17.67 -5.47 4.64
N ASP A 329 -18.07 -6.66 5.09
CA ASP A 329 -19.46 -7.14 4.98
C ASP A 329 -20.36 -6.65 6.13
N ALA A 330 -21.61 -7.11 6.14
CA ALA A 330 -22.58 -6.83 7.20
C ALA A 330 -22.08 -7.32 8.59
N GLU A 331 -21.18 -8.29 8.62
CA GLU A 331 -20.58 -8.85 9.83
C GLU A 331 -19.24 -8.20 10.22
N GLU A 332 -18.87 -7.07 9.60
CA GLU A 332 -17.59 -6.36 9.76
C GLU A 332 -16.35 -7.17 9.36
N LYS A 333 -16.51 -8.20 8.56
CA LYS A 333 -15.38 -8.99 8.06
C LYS A 333 -14.85 -8.39 6.77
N PRO A 334 -13.52 -8.34 6.57
CA PRO A 334 -12.94 -7.88 5.31
C PRO A 334 -13.46 -8.68 4.12
N VAL A 335 -13.75 -7.99 3.01
CA VAL A 335 -14.16 -8.60 1.74
C VAL A 335 -13.00 -8.48 0.73
N PRO A 336 -12.01 -9.38 0.76
CA PRO A 336 -10.79 -9.26 -0.06
C PRO A 336 -11.03 -9.45 -1.57
N THR A 337 -12.18 -9.98 -1.96
CA THR A 337 -12.58 -10.15 -3.37
C THR A 337 -13.13 -8.86 -3.98
N GLU A 338 -13.40 -7.83 -3.17
CA GLU A 338 -14.01 -6.60 -3.66
C GLU A 338 -12.98 -5.75 -4.43
N ARG A 339 -13.42 -5.12 -5.52
CA ARG A 339 -12.53 -4.28 -6.32
C ARG A 339 -12.27 -2.97 -5.60
N LEU A 340 -11.01 -2.74 -5.23
CA LEU A 340 -10.58 -1.52 -4.54
C LEU A 340 -10.15 -0.39 -5.48
N ALA A 341 -10.01 -0.64 -6.79
CA ALA A 341 -9.80 0.41 -7.78
C ALA A 341 -11.07 1.20 -8.11
N GLY A 342 -10.89 2.49 -8.39
CA GLY A 342 -11.94 3.38 -8.89
C GLY A 342 -12.87 3.94 -7.83
N TRP A 343 -12.48 3.93 -6.55
CA TRP A 343 -13.20 4.68 -5.52
C TRP A 343 -12.78 6.13 -5.58
N GLU A 344 -13.75 7.03 -5.71
CA GLU A 344 -13.52 8.44 -6.00
C GLU A 344 -13.51 9.27 -4.71
N PHE A 345 -12.48 10.10 -4.57
CA PHE A 345 -12.30 11.00 -3.44
C PHE A 345 -11.97 12.40 -3.94
N LYS A 346 -12.48 13.39 -3.22
CA LYS A 346 -12.18 14.80 -3.41
C LYS A 346 -11.40 15.30 -2.20
N ALA A 347 -10.26 15.94 -2.44
CA ALA A 347 -9.48 16.65 -1.44
C ALA A 347 -9.63 18.16 -1.66
N HIS A 348 -9.79 18.90 -0.56
CA HIS A 348 -9.93 20.36 -0.56
C HIS A 348 -9.13 20.99 0.58
N THR A 349 -8.46 22.10 0.31
CA THR A 349 -7.70 22.90 1.28
C THR A 349 -8.36 24.27 1.45
N PRO A 350 -8.89 24.61 2.65
CA PRO A 350 -9.77 25.77 2.83
C PRO A 350 -9.07 27.15 2.80
N GLU A 351 -7.83 27.31 3.31
CA GLU A 351 -7.13 28.62 3.27
C GLU A 351 -5.60 28.48 3.27
N GLY A 352 -4.89 29.25 2.43
CA GLY A 352 -3.44 29.49 2.49
C GLY A 352 -2.52 28.36 1.98
N ASP A 353 -3.07 27.16 1.80
CA ASP A 353 -2.34 25.97 1.39
C ASP A 353 -2.82 25.44 0.03
N PHE A 354 -1.99 24.61 -0.60
CA PHE A 354 -2.23 24.10 -1.95
C PHE A 354 -2.10 22.58 -2.00
N LEU A 355 -2.93 21.95 -2.82
CA LEU A 355 -2.69 20.63 -3.36
C LEU A 355 -1.85 20.74 -4.65
N VAL A 356 -1.10 19.68 -4.96
CA VAL A 356 -0.29 19.58 -6.18
C VAL A 356 -0.95 18.59 -7.13
N ALA A 357 -1.35 19.06 -8.31
CA ALA A 357 -1.91 18.24 -9.37
C ALA A 357 -0.82 17.41 -10.09
N GLN A 358 -1.23 16.47 -10.95
CA GLN A 358 -0.29 15.59 -11.68
C GLN A 358 0.68 16.35 -12.61
N ASP A 359 0.34 17.56 -13.02
CA ASP A 359 1.16 18.45 -13.85
C ASP A 359 2.02 19.43 -13.03
N ASP A 360 2.18 19.17 -11.72
CA ASP A 360 2.85 20.03 -10.73
C ASP A 360 2.18 21.40 -10.50
N SER A 361 0.99 21.65 -11.06
CA SER A 361 0.24 22.88 -10.80
C SER A 361 -0.35 22.90 -9.39
N ARG A 362 -0.43 24.10 -8.80
CA ARG A 362 -1.03 24.34 -7.48
C ARG A 362 -2.54 24.54 -7.64
N THR A 363 -3.34 23.81 -6.87
CA THR A 363 -4.81 23.92 -6.82
C THR A 363 -5.29 23.83 -5.37
N THR A 364 -6.50 24.31 -5.08
CA THR A 364 -7.12 24.15 -3.75
C THR A 364 -8.01 22.92 -3.66
N GLU A 365 -8.22 22.23 -4.79
CA GLU A 365 -9.12 21.07 -4.89
C GLU A 365 -8.60 20.07 -5.95
N ILE A 366 -8.67 18.77 -5.61
CA ILE A 366 -8.37 17.65 -6.53
C ILE A 366 -9.40 16.56 -6.30
N THR A 367 -9.95 16.01 -7.38
CA THR A 367 -10.73 14.76 -7.37
C THR A 367 -9.94 13.69 -8.10
N ASP A 368 -9.77 12.54 -7.47
CA ASP A 368 -9.04 11.40 -8.05
C ASP A 368 -9.60 10.07 -7.51
N THR A 369 -9.12 8.95 -8.07
CA THR A 369 -9.62 7.60 -7.75
C THR A 369 -8.53 6.68 -7.24
N THR A 370 -8.92 5.72 -6.41
CA THR A 370 -7.99 4.70 -5.90
C THR A 370 -7.46 3.77 -7.00
N ASP A 371 -6.21 3.35 -6.84
CA ASP A 371 -5.55 2.36 -7.69
C ASP A 371 -5.99 0.91 -7.36
N ASP A 372 -5.40 -0.07 -8.05
CA ASP A 372 -5.67 -1.51 -7.85
C ASP A 372 -5.36 -2.01 -6.44
N SER A 373 -4.52 -1.31 -5.67
CA SER A 373 -4.22 -1.61 -4.27
C SER A 373 -5.20 -0.96 -3.28
N GLY A 374 -6.15 -0.16 -3.79
CA GLY A 374 -7.06 0.64 -2.98
C GLY A 374 -6.41 1.89 -2.40
N SER A 375 -5.30 2.36 -2.99
CA SER A 375 -4.56 3.51 -2.49
C SER A 375 -4.79 4.75 -3.36
N LEU A 376 -4.80 5.91 -2.73
CA LEU A 376 -4.82 7.21 -3.40
C LEU A 376 -3.97 8.19 -2.59
N THR A 377 -3.16 9.02 -3.23
CA THR A 377 -2.28 9.97 -2.52
C THR A 377 -2.46 11.37 -3.03
N PHE A 378 -2.76 12.29 -2.11
CA PHE A 378 -2.79 13.73 -2.35
C PHE A 378 -1.48 14.36 -1.86
N HIS A 379 -0.90 15.24 -2.66
CA HIS A 379 0.30 15.99 -2.31
C HIS A 379 -0.08 17.38 -1.83
N ILE A 380 0.44 17.78 -0.69
CA ILE A 380 0.18 19.07 -0.05
C ILE A 380 1.45 19.91 -0.12
N LYS A 381 1.28 21.17 -0.49
CA LYS A 381 2.33 22.17 -0.56
C LYS A 381 1.87 23.42 0.16
N THR A 382 2.75 23.95 1.01
CA THR A 382 2.52 25.21 1.71
C THR A 382 3.70 26.15 1.45
N ASP A 383 3.43 27.45 1.48
CA ASP A 383 4.46 28.48 1.38
C ASP A 383 5.10 28.80 2.75
N ASP A 384 4.46 28.42 3.86
CA ASP A 384 5.03 28.53 5.21
C ASP A 384 5.46 27.15 5.74
N PRO A 385 6.77 26.89 5.91
CA PRO A 385 7.25 25.60 6.40
C PRO A 385 6.77 25.24 7.82
N ASN A 386 6.24 26.20 8.58
CA ASN A 386 5.66 25.97 9.91
C ASN A 386 4.13 25.81 9.91
N ALA A 387 3.46 26.04 8.78
CA ALA A 387 2.03 25.85 8.66
C ALA A 387 1.66 24.37 8.84
N VAL A 388 0.44 24.14 9.35
CA VAL A 388 -0.13 22.80 9.47
C VAL A 388 -1.43 22.79 8.66
N PRO A 389 -1.34 22.59 7.33
CA PRO A 389 -2.51 22.62 6.45
C PRO A 389 -3.65 21.75 6.94
N ALA A 390 -4.85 22.33 6.88
CA ALA A 390 -6.08 21.57 6.94
C ALA A 390 -6.38 20.97 5.56
N VAL A 391 -6.67 19.67 5.52
CA VAL A 391 -7.16 18.99 4.32
C VAL A 391 -8.49 18.34 4.63
N GLN A 392 -9.52 18.76 3.92
CA GLN A 392 -10.84 18.12 3.91
C GLN A 392 -10.85 17.07 2.80
N ILE A 393 -11.25 15.86 3.16
CA ILE A 393 -11.39 14.71 2.26
C ILE A 393 -12.87 14.33 2.25
N THR A 394 -13.41 14.16 1.05
CA THR A 394 -14.77 13.72 0.78
C THR A 394 -14.72 12.45 -0.05
N GLU A 395 -15.36 11.38 0.40
CA GLU A 395 -15.63 10.21 -0.45
C GLU A 395 -16.89 10.45 -1.29
N ILE A 396 -16.80 10.27 -2.60
CA ILE A 396 -17.99 10.30 -3.45
C ILE A 396 -18.69 8.94 -3.32
N LYS A 397 -19.93 8.96 -2.80
CA LYS A 397 -20.68 7.75 -2.47
C LYS A 397 -20.82 6.81 -3.66
N ARG A 398 -20.48 5.54 -3.43
CA ARG A 398 -20.64 4.46 -4.40
C ARG A 398 -21.89 3.64 -4.08
N ASN A 399 -22.74 3.40 -5.09
CA ASN A 399 -23.97 2.60 -4.93
C ASN A 399 -23.66 1.19 -4.38
N GLY A 400 -24.46 0.74 -3.41
CA GLY A 400 -24.29 -0.54 -2.73
C GLY A 400 -23.25 -0.52 -1.60
N TYR A 401 -22.77 0.67 -1.20
CA TYR A 401 -21.81 0.83 -0.12
C TYR A 401 -22.15 2.04 0.74
N SER A 402 -21.89 1.90 2.04
CA SER A 402 -21.97 2.98 3.02
C SER A 402 -20.64 3.07 3.78
N MET A 403 -20.22 4.28 4.16
CA MET A 403 -19.00 4.44 4.94
C MET A 403 -19.20 3.89 6.35
N PHE A 404 -18.23 3.09 6.78
CA PHE A 404 -18.22 2.50 8.10
C PHE A 404 -17.45 3.42 9.05
N ARG A 405 -18.15 3.96 10.06
CA ARG A 405 -17.51 4.82 11.05
C ARG A 405 -16.62 4.01 11.98
N GLN A 406 -15.35 4.39 12.04
CA GLN A 406 -14.33 3.69 12.80
C GLN A 406 -14.07 4.42 14.11
N ASN A 407 -13.65 3.68 15.15
CA ASN A 407 -13.09 4.32 16.32
C ASN A 407 -11.71 4.89 15.97
N SER A 408 -11.58 6.23 15.98
CA SER A 408 -10.33 6.95 15.84
C SER A 408 -10.13 7.85 17.05
N ALA A 409 -8.98 7.71 17.73
CA ALA A 409 -8.66 8.48 18.94
C ALA A 409 -9.77 8.52 20.02
N ASN A 410 -10.51 7.41 20.21
CA ASN A 410 -11.66 7.26 21.12
C ASN A 410 -12.95 7.96 20.69
N LYS A 411 -13.10 8.31 19.41
CA LYS A 411 -14.30 8.91 18.83
C LYS A 411 -14.68 8.17 17.54
N ALA A 412 -15.98 8.03 17.27
CA ALA A 412 -16.43 7.53 15.97
C ALA A 412 -16.14 8.58 14.88
N ALA A 413 -15.41 8.19 13.85
CA ALA A 413 -14.95 9.05 12.76
C ALA A 413 -15.11 8.36 11.40
N ASN A 414 -15.22 9.16 10.33
CA ASN A 414 -15.34 8.69 8.95
C ASN A 414 -14.05 8.04 8.41
N ALA A 415 -12.91 8.34 9.03
CA ALA A 415 -11.63 7.71 8.74
C ALA A 415 -10.81 7.49 10.01
N ARG A 416 -9.81 6.61 9.93
CA ARG A 416 -8.77 6.48 10.96
C ARG A 416 -7.42 6.89 10.38
N CYS A 417 -6.85 7.97 10.89
CA CYS A 417 -5.64 8.56 10.33
C CYS A 417 -4.44 8.49 11.30
N SER A 418 -3.25 8.29 10.75
CA SER A 418 -1.99 8.36 11.49
C SER A 418 -0.96 9.20 10.75
N ILE A 419 -0.14 9.92 11.50
CA ILE A 419 0.98 10.70 11.00
C ILE A 419 2.29 9.94 11.26
N ASN A 420 3.08 9.79 10.20
CA ASN A 420 4.43 9.26 10.24
C ASN A 420 5.40 10.41 9.97
N TYR A 421 6.25 10.70 10.95
CA TYR A 421 7.31 11.70 10.83
C TYR A 421 8.57 11.07 10.24
N LEU A 422 9.31 11.85 9.45
CA LEU A 422 10.55 11.40 8.78
C LEU A 422 11.69 11.12 9.77
N ASP A 423 11.54 11.57 11.02
CA ASP A 423 12.51 11.40 12.10
C ASP A 423 12.50 10.00 12.74
N GLY A 424 11.57 9.13 12.32
CA GLY A 424 11.51 7.74 12.80
C GLY A 424 10.72 7.50 14.06
N GLN A 425 10.00 8.50 14.55
CA GLN A 425 9.05 8.29 15.63
C GLN A 425 7.98 7.28 15.21
N PRO A 426 7.42 6.51 16.15
CA PRO A 426 6.31 5.63 15.85
C PRO A 426 5.14 6.43 15.28
N ALA A 427 4.40 5.79 14.37
CA ALA A 427 3.14 6.31 13.84
C ALA A 427 2.25 6.81 14.98
N GLN A 428 1.85 8.07 14.91
CA GLN A 428 0.94 8.64 15.89
C GLN A 428 -0.45 8.76 15.26
N GLU A 429 -1.47 8.21 15.93
CA GLU A 429 -2.86 8.43 15.52
C GLU A 429 -3.23 9.90 15.74
N ILE A 430 -3.89 10.51 14.75
CA ILE A 430 -4.32 11.91 14.79
C ILE A 430 -5.83 12.00 14.89
N GLU A 431 -6.32 13.11 15.45
CA GLU A 431 -7.76 13.37 15.50
C GLU A 431 -8.30 13.65 14.09
N VAL A 432 -9.44 13.03 13.79
CA VAL A 432 -10.18 13.20 12.54
C VAL A 432 -11.46 13.98 12.88
N ALA A 433 -11.61 15.14 12.27
CA ALA A 433 -12.80 15.97 12.44
C ALA A 433 -13.78 15.67 11.32
N ASP A 434 -14.90 15.01 11.63
CA ASP A 434 -15.98 14.89 10.66
C ASP A 434 -16.60 16.27 10.47
N VAL A 435 -16.50 16.79 9.25
CA VAL A 435 -17.02 18.09 8.83
C VAL A 435 -18.15 17.83 7.82
N GLY A 436 -19.04 18.80 7.58
CA GLY A 436 -20.18 18.60 6.66
C GLY A 436 -21.47 18.05 7.29
N ASP A 437 -22.48 17.84 6.45
CA ASP A 437 -23.80 17.28 6.77
C ASP A 437 -23.80 15.74 6.71
N GLU A 438 -24.78 15.06 7.31
CA GLU A 438 -24.84 13.58 7.36
C GLU A 438 -24.81 12.89 5.97
N GLU A 439 -25.09 13.65 4.90
CA GLU A 439 -25.07 13.19 3.51
C GLU A 439 -23.65 13.16 2.91
N ASN A 440 -22.81 14.14 3.23
CA ASN A 440 -21.43 14.22 2.75
C ASN A 440 -20.52 13.63 3.82
N GLN A 441 -19.98 12.45 3.53
CA GLN A 441 -19.12 11.68 4.45
C GLN A 441 -17.71 12.28 4.52
N ASP A 442 -17.64 13.58 4.79
CA ASP A 442 -16.41 14.33 4.80
C ASP A 442 -15.67 14.13 6.12
N PHE A 443 -14.36 14.22 6.03
CA PHE A 443 -13.52 14.35 7.20
C PHE A 443 -12.35 15.27 6.92
N GLN A 444 -11.95 15.99 7.95
CA GLN A 444 -10.85 16.92 7.91
C GLN A 444 -9.73 16.42 8.82
N ILE A 445 -8.52 16.56 8.32
CA ILE A 445 -7.28 16.30 9.04
C ILE A 445 -6.36 17.51 8.98
N SER A 446 -5.43 17.57 9.92
CA SER A 446 -4.31 18.51 9.91
C SER A 446 -3.04 17.76 9.54
N ALA A 447 -2.41 18.15 8.42
CA ALA A 447 -1.21 17.50 7.91
C ALA A 447 -0.02 18.46 8.00
N LYS A 448 1.10 17.99 8.56
CA LYS A 448 2.33 18.77 8.56
C LYS A 448 3.05 18.60 7.20
N PRO A 449 3.63 19.65 6.60
CA PRO A 449 4.28 19.60 5.29
C PRO A 449 5.46 18.63 5.20
N GLY A 450 6.03 18.23 6.34
CA GLY A 450 7.12 17.26 6.41
C GLY A 450 6.69 15.87 6.88
N ALA A 451 5.39 15.55 6.94
CA ALA A 451 4.92 14.26 7.43
C ALA A 451 4.16 13.48 6.36
N VAL A 452 4.12 12.16 6.51
CA VAL A 452 3.28 11.27 5.71
C VAL A 452 2.02 11.00 6.54
N VAL A 453 0.87 11.45 6.08
CA VAL A 453 -0.41 11.13 6.74
C VAL A 453 -1.06 9.96 6.01
N ILE A 454 -1.42 8.92 6.75
CA ILE A 454 -2.08 7.72 6.23
C ILE A 454 -3.47 7.65 6.84
N CYS A 455 -4.50 7.68 6.01
CA CYS A 455 -5.90 7.60 6.43
C CYS A 455 -6.53 6.32 5.89
N LYS A 456 -6.97 5.44 6.78
CA LYS A 456 -7.78 4.29 6.42
C LYS A 456 -9.24 4.68 6.35
N VAL A 457 -9.87 4.43 5.20
CA VAL A 457 -11.29 4.63 4.94
C VAL A 457 -11.93 3.27 4.66
N VAL A 458 -12.96 2.92 5.42
CA VAL A 458 -13.63 1.61 5.33
C VAL A 458 -15.07 1.83 4.87
N ASN A 459 -15.51 1.07 3.86
CA ASN A 459 -16.93 0.98 3.54
C ASN A 459 -17.49 -0.38 3.87
N GLN A 460 -18.72 -0.37 4.37
CA GLN A 460 -19.54 -1.56 4.48
C GLN A 460 -20.29 -1.76 3.17
N LYS A 461 -20.21 -3.00 2.65
CA LYS A 461 -21.06 -3.43 1.54
C LYS A 461 -22.49 -3.55 2.05
N GLU A 462 -23.39 -2.82 1.41
CA GLU A 462 -24.81 -2.89 1.70
C GLU A 462 -25.31 -4.29 1.30
N PRO A 463 -26.07 -4.97 2.17
CA PRO A 463 -26.52 -6.33 1.88
C PRO A 463 -27.50 -6.33 0.70
N GLU A 464 -27.35 -7.29 -0.21
CA GLU A 464 -28.30 -7.47 -1.33
C GLU A 464 -29.73 -7.74 -0.84
N ASN A 465 -29.87 -8.30 0.38
CA ASN A 465 -31.15 -8.59 1.01
C ASN A 465 -31.25 -7.90 2.37
N GLY A 466 -32.37 -7.23 2.63
CA GLY A 466 -32.70 -6.62 3.93
C GLY A 466 -33.79 -7.40 4.65
N PHE A 467 -33.89 -7.30 5.98
CA PHE A 467 -35.03 -7.90 6.68
C PHE A 467 -36.31 -7.11 6.43
N PHE A 468 -37.41 -7.83 6.28
CA PHE A 468 -38.77 -7.30 6.31
C PHE A 468 -39.48 -7.87 7.52
N ARG A 469 -40.02 -7.00 8.37
CA ARG A 469 -40.85 -7.35 9.53
C ARG A 469 -42.27 -6.85 9.31
N VAL A 470 -43.26 -7.68 9.66
CA VAL A 470 -44.66 -7.26 9.75
C VAL A 470 -45.12 -7.27 11.20
N ASP A 471 -45.71 -6.16 11.65
CA ASP A 471 -46.29 -6.00 12.96
C ASP A 471 -47.82 -5.87 12.82
N LYS A 472 -48.56 -6.82 13.41
CA LYS A 472 -50.03 -6.77 13.40
C LYS A 472 -50.54 -5.85 14.50
N VAL A 473 -51.39 -4.90 14.14
CA VAL A 473 -52.01 -3.95 15.08
C VAL A 473 -53.52 -3.81 14.88
N ASP A 474 -54.21 -3.15 15.80
CA ASP A 474 -55.56 -2.61 15.57
C ASP A 474 -55.49 -1.20 14.95
N MET A 475 -56.66 -0.59 14.66
CA MET A 475 -56.74 0.76 14.09
C MET A 475 -56.20 1.87 15.02
N GLU A 476 -55.95 1.56 16.30
CA GLU A 476 -55.35 2.47 17.28
C GLU A 476 -53.84 2.23 17.45
N GLY A 477 -53.26 1.29 16.68
CA GLY A 477 -51.84 0.93 16.72
C GLY A 477 -51.46 -0.04 17.83
N LYS A 478 -52.42 -0.67 18.52
CA LYS A 478 -52.13 -1.65 19.58
C LYS A 478 -51.81 -3.02 18.98
N PRO A 479 -50.77 -3.73 19.47
CA PRO A 479 -50.39 -5.04 18.92
C PRO A 479 -51.49 -6.11 19.05
N LEU A 480 -51.68 -6.88 17.98
CA LEU A 480 -52.59 -8.03 17.93
C LEU A 480 -51.80 -9.33 17.73
N ARG A 481 -52.31 -10.44 18.29
CA ARG A 481 -51.70 -11.77 18.18
C ARG A 481 -52.60 -12.74 17.41
N GLY A 482 -51.97 -13.70 16.75
CA GLY A 482 -52.67 -14.80 16.05
C GLY A 482 -52.95 -14.54 14.58
N ALA A 483 -52.50 -13.41 14.02
CA ALA A 483 -52.52 -13.20 12.58
C ALA A 483 -51.48 -14.06 11.86
N ARG A 484 -51.78 -14.47 10.62
CA ARG A 484 -50.82 -15.10 9.72
C ARG A 484 -50.84 -14.44 8.35
N PHE A 485 -49.66 -14.36 7.75
CA PHE A 485 -49.40 -13.79 6.45
C PHE A 485 -48.64 -14.78 5.56
N GLU A 486 -48.90 -14.67 4.26
CA GLU A 486 -48.03 -15.17 3.21
C GLU A 486 -47.50 -13.99 2.42
N LEU A 487 -46.22 -14.03 2.11
CA LEU A 487 -45.56 -13.03 1.27
C LEU A 487 -45.17 -13.69 -0.04
N TRP A 488 -45.55 -13.03 -1.14
CA TRP A 488 -45.29 -13.48 -2.50
C TRP A 488 -44.49 -12.42 -3.24
N GLN A 489 -43.64 -12.84 -4.17
CA GLN A 489 -43.08 -11.93 -5.16
C GLN A 489 -44.19 -11.50 -6.10
N ALA A 490 -44.27 -10.22 -6.45
CA ALA A 490 -45.28 -9.73 -7.38
C ALA A 490 -44.80 -9.90 -8.83
N SER A 491 -45.72 -10.17 -9.75
CA SER A 491 -45.46 -10.12 -11.19
C SER A 491 -45.04 -8.72 -11.66
N ASP A 492 -44.56 -8.60 -12.91
CA ASP A 492 -44.11 -7.30 -13.45
C ASP A 492 -45.18 -6.20 -13.39
N SER A 493 -46.46 -6.58 -13.50
CA SER A 493 -47.61 -5.68 -13.35
C SER A 493 -47.87 -5.26 -11.90
N GLY A 494 -47.30 -5.97 -10.93
CA GLY A 494 -47.44 -5.74 -9.49
C GLY A 494 -48.71 -6.30 -8.86
N ILE A 495 -49.56 -6.98 -9.64
CA ILE A 495 -50.93 -7.33 -9.24
C ILE A 495 -51.06 -8.80 -8.81
N GLU A 496 -50.28 -9.69 -9.41
CA GLU A 496 -50.44 -11.14 -9.24
C GLU A 496 -49.23 -11.78 -8.55
N PRO A 497 -49.43 -12.82 -7.71
CA PRO A 497 -48.32 -13.59 -7.16
C PRO A 497 -47.52 -14.28 -8.28
N GLN A 498 -46.20 -14.17 -8.21
CA GLN A 498 -45.28 -14.87 -9.09
C GLN A 498 -44.73 -16.12 -8.40
N GLY A 499 -44.66 -17.23 -9.14
CA GLY A 499 -44.10 -18.49 -8.68
C GLY A 499 -45.14 -19.50 -8.16
N GLU A 500 -44.67 -20.69 -7.81
CA GLU A 500 -45.52 -21.82 -7.37
C GLU A 500 -45.77 -21.84 -5.85
N ALA A 501 -45.03 -21.03 -5.08
CA ALA A 501 -45.11 -20.96 -3.62
C ALA A 501 -44.71 -19.56 -3.11
N PRO A 502 -45.19 -19.13 -1.92
CA PRO A 502 -44.79 -17.86 -1.35
C PRO A 502 -43.32 -17.87 -0.94
N VAL A 503 -42.69 -16.70 -1.04
CA VAL A 503 -41.30 -16.48 -0.61
C VAL A 503 -41.18 -16.52 0.91
N TRP A 504 -42.29 -16.30 1.64
CA TRP A 504 -42.32 -16.41 3.09
C TRP A 504 -43.74 -16.65 3.63
N LYS A 505 -43.83 -17.32 4.77
CA LYS A 505 -45.07 -17.46 5.55
C LYS A 505 -44.77 -17.18 7.02
N THR A 506 -45.62 -16.44 7.71
CA THR A 506 -45.47 -16.23 9.15
C THR A 506 -45.75 -17.51 9.93
N GLY A 507 -44.73 -17.99 10.65
CA GLY A 507 -44.80 -19.06 11.64
C GLY A 507 -44.66 -18.48 13.05
N ASP A 508 -43.59 -18.87 13.76
CA ASP A 508 -43.20 -18.32 15.07
C ASP A 508 -42.31 -17.06 14.95
N GLU A 509 -41.76 -16.80 13.76
CA GLU A 509 -40.94 -15.62 13.47
C GLU A 509 -41.70 -14.61 12.59
N SER A 510 -41.59 -13.32 12.91
CA SER A 510 -42.29 -12.22 12.23
C SER A 510 -41.43 -11.48 11.19
N LYS A 511 -40.28 -12.03 10.80
CA LYS A 511 -39.33 -11.39 9.87
C LYS A 511 -38.73 -12.35 8.84
N VAL A 512 -38.32 -11.81 7.69
CA VAL A 512 -37.66 -12.55 6.58
C VAL A 512 -36.66 -11.66 5.84
N LYS A 513 -35.57 -12.22 5.28
CA LYS A 513 -34.66 -11.47 4.40
C LYS A 513 -35.19 -11.44 2.96
N LEU A 514 -35.26 -10.27 2.36
CA LEU A 514 -35.79 -10.03 1.01
C LEU A 514 -34.85 -9.13 0.22
N ALA A 515 -34.73 -9.43 -1.08
CA ALA A 515 -34.09 -8.53 -2.04
C ALA A 515 -34.97 -7.29 -2.29
N PRO A 516 -34.42 -6.20 -2.83
CA PRO A 516 -35.22 -5.15 -3.45
C PRO A 516 -36.12 -5.72 -4.56
N GLY A 517 -37.37 -5.26 -4.60
CA GLY A 517 -38.36 -5.77 -5.54
C GLY A 517 -39.79 -5.56 -5.09
N LYS A 518 -40.74 -5.95 -5.94
CA LYS A 518 -42.18 -5.84 -5.69
C LYS A 518 -42.72 -7.10 -5.01
N TYR A 519 -43.56 -6.91 -4.01
CA TYR A 519 -44.10 -7.96 -3.17
C TYR A 519 -45.60 -7.77 -2.88
N LEU A 520 -46.24 -8.89 -2.59
CA LEU A 520 -47.63 -8.99 -2.15
C LEU A 520 -47.67 -9.62 -0.76
N LEU A 521 -48.14 -8.87 0.24
CA LEU A 521 -48.41 -9.39 1.57
C LEU A 521 -49.90 -9.76 1.69
N ILE A 522 -50.17 -11.06 1.82
CA ILE A 522 -51.52 -11.62 1.90
C ILE A 522 -51.76 -12.06 3.34
N GLU A 523 -52.75 -11.49 4.02
CA GLU A 523 -53.20 -12.01 5.29
C GLU A 523 -54.02 -13.30 5.07
N THR A 524 -53.57 -14.41 5.65
CA THR A 524 -54.22 -15.73 5.52
C THR A 524 -55.02 -16.12 6.74
N GLN A 525 -54.78 -15.48 7.88
CA GLN A 525 -55.54 -15.66 9.11
C GLN A 525 -55.57 -14.34 9.88
N SER A 526 -56.76 -13.84 10.23
CA SER A 526 -56.90 -12.68 11.11
C SER A 526 -56.85 -13.07 12.59
N PRO A 527 -56.52 -12.13 13.49
CA PRO A 527 -56.68 -12.29 14.94
C PRO A 527 -58.14 -12.58 15.33
N GLN A 528 -58.33 -13.25 16.47
CA GLN A 528 -59.67 -13.55 16.98
C GLN A 528 -60.47 -12.27 17.25
N GLY A 529 -61.67 -12.17 16.66
CA GLY A 529 -62.55 -11.01 16.80
C GLY A 529 -62.31 -9.90 15.76
N TYR A 530 -61.42 -10.12 14.79
CA TYR A 530 -61.08 -9.18 13.72
C TYR A 530 -61.39 -9.75 12.34
N SER A 531 -61.67 -8.85 11.40
CA SER A 531 -61.94 -9.17 10.00
C SER A 531 -60.64 -9.36 9.21
N LEU A 532 -60.56 -10.45 8.46
CA LEU A 532 -59.49 -10.70 7.48
C LEU A 532 -59.45 -9.59 6.44
N LEU A 533 -58.24 -9.15 6.07
CA LEU A 533 -58.07 -8.18 4.98
C LEU A 533 -58.69 -8.68 3.67
N PRO A 534 -59.43 -7.82 2.94
CA PRO A 534 -60.15 -8.23 1.73
C PRO A 534 -59.24 -8.40 0.51
N GLU A 535 -58.09 -7.72 0.47
CA GLU A 535 -57.13 -7.74 -0.63
C GLU A 535 -55.69 -7.75 -0.10
N ALA A 536 -54.75 -8.20 -0.94
CA ALA A 536 -53.31 -8.18 -0.63
C ALA A 536 -52.76 -6.75 -0.53
N ILE A 537 -51.77 -6.55 0.34
CA ILE A 537 -51.01 -5.29 0.41
C ILE A 537 -49.86 -5.36 -0.61
N GLN A 538 -49.89 -4.47 -1.58
CA GLN A 538 -48.87 -4.34 -2.61
C GLN A 538 -47.80 -3.33 -2.18
N PHE A 539 -46.54 -3.74 -2.22
CA PHE A 539 -45.43 -2.85 -1.86
C PHE A 539 -44.15 -3.19 -2.61
N GLU A 540 -43.22 -2.24 -2.66
CA GLU A 540 -41.90 -2.41 -3.25
C GLU A 540 -40.84 -2.10 -2.19
N ILE A 541 -39.87 -3.00 -2.03
CA ILE A 541 -38.65 -2.74 -1.26
C ILE A 541 -37.66 -2.09 -2.22
N VAL A 542 -37.25 -0.87 -1.92
CA VAL A 542 -36.25 -0.13 -2.68
C VAL A 542 -35.11 0.30 -1.77
N VAL A 543 -33.93 0.55 -2.36
CA VAL A 543 -32.80 1.13 -1.65
C VAL A 543 -32.77 2.62 -1.99
N GLU A 544 -33.05 3.46 -1.00
CA GLU A 544 -32.94 4.92 -1.10
C GLU A 544 -31.92 5.41 -0.09
N ASN A 545 -30.95 6.20 -0.55
CA ASN A 545 -29.85 6.73 0.27
C ASN A 545 -29.08 5.64 1.06
N GLY A 546 -29.02 4.40 0.53
CA GLY A 546 -28.32 3.27 1.17
C GLY A 546 -29.12 2.57 2.27
N LYS A 547 -30.39 2.92 2.47
CA LYS A 547 -31.31 2.24 3.39
C LYS A 547 -32.42 1.54 2.61
N HIS A 548 -32.80 0.35 3.06
CA HIS A 548 -33.98 -0.32 2.54
C HIS A 548 -35.22 0.42 3.04
N THR A 549 -36.15 0.74 2.14
CA THR A 549 -37.41 1.40 2.45
C THR A 549 -38.56 0.72 1.72
N ILE A 550 -39.78 0.99 2.17
CA ILE A 550 -41.01 0.43 1.60
C ILE A 550 -41.77 1.53 0.87
N LYS A 551 -41.99 1.33 -0.43
CA LYS A 551 -42.95 2.10 -1.23
C LYS A 551 -44.25 1.32 -1.31
N LEU A 552 -45.31 1.87 -0.72
CA LEU A 552 -46.65 1.29 -0.82
C LEU A 552 -47.27 1.65 -2.18
N SER A 553 -47.85 0.65 -2.85
CA SER A 553 -48.65 0.89 -4.05
C SER A 553 -50.03 1.41 -3.65
N THR A 554 -50.58 2.34 -4.43
CA THR A 554 -51.89 2.96 -4.15
C THR A 554 -53.02 1.97 -4.51
N GLY A 555 -53.71 1.44 -3.49
CA GLY A 555 -54.79 0.45 -3.64
C GLY A 555 -55.65 0.30 -2.37
N GLY A 556 -56.72 -0.49 -2.43
CA GLY A 556 -57.75 -0.59 -1.37
C GLY A 556 -57.20 -1.02 -0.01
N SER A 557 -56.32 -2.04 0.03
CA SER A 557 -55.72 -2.51 1.30
C SER A 557 -54.56 -1.67 1.83
N ALA A 558 -54.01 -0.73 1.05
CA ALA A 558 -52.94 0.15 1.52
C ALA A 558 -53.40 1.06 2.68
N VAL A 559 -54.71 1.32 2.79
CA VAL A 559 -55.34 2.08 3.88
C VAL A 559 -55.17 1.38 5.25
N PHE A 560 -54.94 0.07 5.26
CA PHE A 560 -54.70 -0.69 6.49
C PHE A 560 -53.23 -0.70 6.93
N VAL A 561 -52.31 -0.06 6.18
CA VAL A 561 -50.93 0.14 6.62
C VAL A 561 -50.85 1.46 7.38
N LEU A 562 -50.69 1.39 8.71
CA LEU A 562 -50.62 2.60 9.55
C LEU A 562 -49.27 3.30 9.42
N ASN A 563 -48.19 2.51 9.37
CA ASN A 563 -46.83 2.99 9.21
C ASN A 563 -45.98 1.94 8.46
N SER A 564 -45.01 2.41 7.69
CA SER A 564 -43.98 1.58 7.09
C SER A 564 -42.72 2.39 6.86
N GLY A 565 -41.56 1.75 6.87
CA GLY A 565 -40.29 2.44 6.62
C GLY A 565 -39.06 1.58 6.94
N PRO A 566 -37.87 2.21 6.95
CA PRO A 566 -36.65 1.55 7.40
C PRO A 566 -36.76 1.12 8.88
N ASP A 567 -36.22 -0.05 9.21
CA ASP A 567 -36.10 -0.56 10.57
C ASP A 567 -34.63 -0.51 11.01
N GLU A 568 -34.29 0.51 11.79
CA GLU A 568 -32.94 0.73 12.29
C GLU A 568 -32.51 -0.28 13.37
N THR A 569 -33.46 -1.03 13.92
CA THR A 569 -33.21 -1.97 15.03
C THR A 569 -32.81 -3.37 14.54
N VAL A 570 -32.92 -3.62 13.24
CA VAL A 570 -32.68 -4.93 12.62
C VAL A 570 -31.54 -4.84 11.61
N ASP A 571 -30.62 -5.80 11.68
CA ASP A 571 -29.52 -5.98 10.72
C ASP A 571 -28.73 -4.69 10.45
N ARG A 572 -28.38 -4.00 11.55
CA ARG A 572 -27.53 -2.79 11.54
C ARG A 572 -28.09 -1.65 10.67
N GLY A 573 -29.41 -1.58 10.50
CA GLY A 573 -30.07 -0.49 9.77
C GLY A 573 -30.54 -0.82 8.35
N PHE A 574 -30.34 -2.07 7.90
CA PHE A 574 -30.80 -2.57 6.60
C PHE A 574 -32.14 -3.32 6.67
N GLY A 575 -32.90 -3.14 7.76
CA GLY A 575 -34.24 -3.69 7.91
C GLY A 575 -35.34 -2.76 7.36
N THR A 576 -36.54 -3.31 7.20
CA THR A 576 -37.79 -2.62 6.90
C THR A 576 -38.90 -3.17 7.78
N TYR A 577 -39.86 -2.33 8.15
CA TYR A 577 -41.03 -2.75 8.92
C TYR A 577 -42.32 -2.23 8.30
N MET A 578 -43.41 -2.97 8.52
CA MET A 578 -44.77 -2.60 8.13
C MET A 578 -45.75 -2.88 9.27
N GLN A 579 -46.54 -1.89 9.66
CA GLN A 579 -47.62 -2.04 10.64
C GLN A 579 -48.97 -2.20 9.92
N VAL A 580 -49.58 -3.38 10.06
CA VAL A 580 -50.82 -3.75 9.37
C VAL A 580 -51.98 -3.82 10.36
N ALA A 581 -52.98 -2.95 10.19
CA ALA A 581 -54.15 -2.81 11.05
C ALA A 581 -55.32 -3.70 10.63
N ASP A 582 -56.08 -4.23 11.60
CA ASP A 582 -57.37 -4.89 11.36
C ASP A 582 -58.52 -4.14 12.02
N VAL A 583 -59.71 -4.37 11.47
CA VAL A 583 -60.98 -3.87 12.00
C VAL A 583 -61.70 -4.98 12.76
N GLN A 584 -62.30 -4.64 13.91
CA GLN A 584 -63.09 -5.60 14.70
C GLN A 584 -64.34 -6.05 13.94
N VAL A 585 -64.67 -7.34 14.06
CA VAL A 585 -65.92 -7.88 13.51
C VAL A 585 -67.09 -7.28 14.30
N GLY A 586 -67.86 -6.41 13.65
CA GLY A 586 -69.08 -5.89 14.24
C GLY A 586 -70.05 -7.04 14.54
N THR A 587 -70.62 -7.06 15.75
CA THR A 587 -71.72 -7.98 16.04
C THR A 587 -72.92 -7.52 15.22
N LEU A 588 -73.29 -8.28 14.18
CA LEU A 588 -74.59 -8.10 13.53
C LEU A 588 -75.67 -8.14 14.64
N PRO A 589 -76.54 -7.11 14.76
CA PRO A 589 -77.65 -7.21 15.68
C PRO A 589 -78.48 -8.42 15.27
N LYS A 590 -78.83 -9.29 16.22
CA LYS A 590 -79.73 -10.42 15.97
C LYS A 590 -81.07 -9.89 15.47
N THR A 591 -81.26 -9.74 14.15
CA THR A 591 -82.55 -9.40 13.55
C THR A 591 -83.42 -10.64 13.52
N GLY A 592 -83.94 -11.00 14.70
CA GLY A 592 -84.80 -12.15 14.91
C GLY A 592 -85.43 -12.19 16.31
N GLY A 593 -85.45 -11.05 17.02
CA GLY A 593 -86.12 -10.95 18.32
C GLY A 593 -87.64 -11.08 18.20
N PHE A 594 -88.29 -11.42 19.32
CA PHE A 594 -89.73 -11.69 19.47
C PHE A 594 -90.70 -10.69 18.79
N GLY A 595 -90.26 -9.46 18.48
CA GLY A 595 -91.07 -8.44 17.81
C GLY A 595 -91.45 -8.77 16.35
N VAL A 596 -90.65 -9.54 15.60
CA VAL A 596 -90.95 -9.88 14.20
C VAL A 596 -92.05 -10.94 14.11
N TRP A 597 -92.09 -11.86 15.08
CA TRP A 597 -93.12 -12.91 15.17
C TRP A 597 -94.53 -12.35 15.39
N LEU A 598 -94.66 -11.22 16.10
CA LEU A 598 -95.97 -10.57 16.28
C LEU A 598 -96.55 -10.10 14.95
N TRP A 599 -95.74 -9.51 14.07
CA TRP A 599 -96.19 -9.06 12.75
C TRP A 599 -96.45 -10.22 11.80
N ALA A 600 -95.64 -11.28 11.84
CA ALA A 600 -95.88 -12.50 11.05
C ALA A 600 -97.18 -13.23 11.47
N LEU A 601 -97.46 -13.31 12.78
CA LEU A 601 -98.71 -13.87 13.31
C LEU A 601 -99.92 -13.00 12.95
N PHE A 602 -99.77 -11.66 12.99
CA PHE A 602 -100.83 -10.74 12.56
C PHE A 602 -101.13 -10.91 11.06
N GLY A 603 -100.11 -11.07 10.22
CA GLY A 603 -100.28 -11.38 8.80
C GLY A 603 -101.03 -12.69 8.56
N LEU A 604 -100.70 -13.76 9.28
CA LEU A 604 -101.41 -15.04 9.21
C LEU A 604 -102.88 -14.93 9.68
N LEU A 605 -103.17 -14.12 10.69
CA LEU A 605 -104.53 -13.85 11.17
C LEU A 605 -105.38 -13.12 10.12
N VAL A 606 -104.82 -12.13 9.43
CA VAL A 606 -105.50 -11.41 8.34
C VAL A 606 -105.81 -12.35 7.17
N VAL A 607 -104.86 -13.21 6.79
CA VAL A 607 -105.06 -14.22 5.75
C VAL A 607 -106.15 -15.23 6.14
N GLY A 608 -106.13 -15.69 7.40
CA GLY A 608 -107.16 -16.58 7.94
C GLY A 608 -108.56 -15.95 7.96
N ALA A 609 -108.67 -14.69 8.41
CA ALA A 609 -109.93 -13.95 8.41
C ALA A 609 -110.46 -13.70 6.98
N GLY A 610 -109.57 -13.40 6.02
CA GLY A 610 -109.91 -13.28 4.61
C GLY A 610 -110.46 -14.58 4.02
N GLY A 611 -109.88 -15.73 4.38
CA GLY A 611 -110.37 -17.05 3.96
C GLY A 611 -111.76 -17.40 4.50
N VAL A 612 -112.09 -16.99 5.73
CA VAL A 612 -113.41 -17.23 6.35
C VAL A 612 -114.49 -16.32 5.75
N VAL A 613 -114.16 -15.07 5.41
CA VAL A 613 -115.09 -14.14 4.75
C VAL A 613 -115.33 -14.56 3.29
N ALA A 614 -114.32 -15.05 2.58
CA ALA A 614 -114.47 -15.58 1.22
C ALA A 614 -115.39 -16.82 1.17
N ARG A 615 -115.31 -17.70 2.17
CA ARG A 615 -116.16 -18.91 2.25
C ARG A 615 -117.64 -18.62 2.54
N ARG A 616 -117.98 -17.45 3.09
CA ARG A 616 -119.37 -17.03 3.36
C ARG A 616 -120.06 -16.34 2.17
N ARG A 617 -119.35 -16.07 1.06
CA ARG A 617 -119.94 -15.48 -0.16
C ARG A 617 -120.24 -16.52 -1.26
N THR A 618 -119.93 -17.80 -1.04
CA THR A 618 -120.15 -18.89 -2.00
C THR A 618 -120.97 -20.05 -1.41
N ALA A 619 -122.02 -19.72 -0.65
CA ALA A 619 -123.05 -20.67 -0.20
C ALA A 619 -124.42 -20.12 -0.55
#